data_AF-A0A1U7GME4-F1
#
_entry.id   AF-A0A1U7GME4-F1
#
_cell.length_a   1.000
_cell.length_b   1.000
_cell.length_c   1.000
_cell.angle_alpha   90.00
_cell.angle_beta   90.00
_cell.angle_gamma   90.00
#
_symmetry.space_group_name_H-M   'P 1'
#
loop_
_entity.id
_entity.type
_entity.pdbx_description
1 polymer ?
#
loop_
_entity_poly.entity_id
_entity_poly.type
_entity_poly.pdbx_seq_one_letter_code
_entity_poly.pdbx_strand_id
1 'polypeptide(L)' 'MSLRPVVELGVAEAYAILSVRPGDDDLPPLDAIENEDWGRDWLLSRFEAIPADELAALGLRWDDGRGEDDWTSPHS' A
#
# COMPACT_ATOMS: atom_id res chain seq x y z
N MET A 1 -0.20 15.87 6.67
CA MET A 1 0.56 14.61 6.83
C MET A 1 0.66 14.01 5.45
N SER A 2 1.86 13.80 4.95
CA SER A 2 2.05 13.17 3.64
C SER A 2 1.65 11.70 3.72
N LEU A 3 0.87 11.23 2.75
CA LEU A 3 0.41 9.85 2.67
C LEU A 3 1.56 8.95 2.21
N ARG A 4 1.68 7.77 2.84
CA ARG A 4 2.73 6.81 2.52
C ARG A 4 2.38 6.01 1.26
N PRO A 5 3.28 5.89 0.27
CA PRO A 5 3.06 5.01 -0.86
C PRO A 5 2.85 3.57 -0.41
N VAL A 6 1.84 2.88 -0.98
CA VAL A 6 1.60 1.45 -0.69
C VAL A 6 2.82 0.58 -1.03
N VAL A 7 3.61 0.99 -2.02
CA VAL A 7 4.85 0.30 -2.42
C VAL A 7 5.92 0.31 -1.32
N GLU A 8 5.81 1.19 -0.32
CA GLU A 8 6.72 1.19 0.83
C GLU A 8 6.32 0.18 1.91
N LEU A 9 5.17 -0.48 1.78
CA LEU A 9 4.72 -1.48 2.74
C LEU A 9 5.55 -2.76 2.63
N GLY A 10 5.91 -3.31 3.80
CA GLY A 10 6.39 -4.68 3.93
C GLY A 10 5.26 -5.71 3.78
N VAL A 11 5.63 -7.00 3.64
CA VAL A 11 4.67 -8.13 3.52
C VAL A 11 3.73 -8.19 4.71
N ALA A 12 4.27 -8.23 5.94
CA ALA A 12 3.47 -8.31 7.15
C ALA A 12 2.55 -7.09 7.34
N GLU A 13 3.01 -5.88 6.99
CA GLU A 13 2.18 -4.67 7.07
C GLU A 13 1.03 -4.70 6.05
N ALA A 14 1.33 -5.01 4.79
CA ALA A 14 0.32 -5.13 3.74
C ALA A 14 -0.73 -6.20 4.09
N TYR A 15 -0.27 -7.35 4.60
CA TYR A 15 -1.14 -8.43 5.05
C TYR A 15 -2.05 -8.02 6.21
N ALA A 16 -1.50 -7.35 7.24
CA ALA A 16 -2.28 -6.90 8.39
C ALA A 16 -3.42 -5.95 7.97
N ILE A 17 -3.16 -5.09 6.98
CA ILE A 17 -4.15 -4.15 6.47
C ILE A 17 -5.23 -4.87 5.65
N LEU A 18 -4.86 -5.81 4.79
CA LEU A 18 -5.81 -6.54 3.96
C LEU A 18 -6.64 -7.54 4.79
N SER A 19 -6.05 -8.22 5.77
CA SER A 19 -6.71 -9.25 6.58
C SER A 19 -7.83 -8.74 7.49
N VAL A 20 -7.84 -7.44 7.82
CA VAL A 20 -8.92 -6.82 8.61
C VAL A 20 -10.04 -6.26 7.75
N ARG A 21 -9.89 -6.27 6.41
CA ARG A 21 -10.90 -5.72 5.50
C ARG A 21 -12.03 -6.74 5.28
N PRO A 22 -13.29 -6.30 5.36
CA PRO A 22 -14.42 -7.16 5.03
C PRO A 22 -14.40 -7.51 3.53
N GLY A 23 -14.44 -8.81 3.21
CA GLY A 23 -14.50 -9.31 1.84
C GLY A 23 -13.19 -9.84 1.24
N ASP A 24 -12.06 -9.76 1.97
CA ASP A 24 -10.78 -10.36 1.57
C ASP A 24 -10.52 -11.69 2.33
N ASP A 25 -11.52 -12.58 2.33
CA ASP A 25 -11.44 -13.91 2.97
C ASP A 25 -10.47 -14.89 2.24
N ASP A 26 -9.87 -14.46 1.14
CA ASP A 26 -9.04 -15.30 0.26
C ASP A 26 -7.53 -15.13 0.52
N LEU A 27 -7.14 -14.47 1.62
CA LEU A 27 -5.74 -14.30 1.99
C LEU A 27 -5.14 -15.62 2.50
N PRO A 28 -4.08 -16.16 1.85
CA PRO A 28 -3.30 -17.27 2.39
C PRO A 28 -2.70 -16.91 3.76
N PRO A 29 -2.29 -17.87 4.59
CA PRO A 29 -1.59 -17.57 5.83
C PRO A 29 -0.33 -16.73 5.58
N LEU A 30 -0.06 -15.74 6.45
CA LEU A 30 1.10 -14.84 6.32
C LEU A 30 2.41 -15.61 6.10
N ASP A 31 2.64 -16.70 6.84
CA ASP A 31 3.83 -17.55 6.69
C ASP A 31 3.99 -18.10 5.27
N ALA A 32 2.90 -18.50 4.61
CA ALA A 32 2.95 -18.98 3.23
C ALA A 32 3.32 -17.87 2.24
N ILE A 33 3.01 -16.62 2.56
CA ILE A 33 3.30 -15.46 1.72
C ILE A 33 4.74 -14.97 1.95
N GLU A 34 5.20 -14.94 3.20
CA GLU A 34 6.56 -14.49 3.55
C GLU A 34 7.66 -15.44 3.04
N ASN A 35 7.36 -16.73 2.93
CA ASN A 35 8.30 -17.72 2.42
C ASN A 35 8.43 -17.71 0.89
N GLU A 36 7.57 -16.98 0.18
CA GLU A 36 7.49 -17.02 -1.28
C GLU A 36 7.88 -15.68 -1.91
N ASP A 37 8.69 -15.73 -2.97
CA ASP A 37 9.18 -14.53 -3.67
C ASP A 37 8.06 -13.68 -4.33
N TRP A 38 6.86 -14.24 -4.51
CA TRP A 38 5.71 -13.55 -5.10
C TRP A 38 4.83 -12.81 -4.08
N GLY A 39 5.02 -13.04 -2.78
CA GLY A 39 4.05 -12.66 -1.75
C GLY A 39 3.80 -11.16 -1.64
N ARG A 40 4.86 -10.36 -1.63
CA ARG A 40 4.74 -8.88 -1.52
C ARG A 40 4.02 -8.28 -2.70
N ASP A 41 4.44 -8.62 -3.92
CA ASP A 41 3.89 -8.04 -5.15
C ASP A 41 2.39 -8.35 -5.27
N TRP A 42 2.02 -9.60 -5.00
CA TRP A 42 0.62 -10.04 -4.98
C TRP A 42 -0.23 -9.31 -3.93
N LEU A 43 0.31 -9.08 -2.72
CA LEU A 43 -0.38 -8.28 -1.70
C LEU A 43 -0.56 -6.83 -2.16
N LEU A 44 0.47 -6.23 -2.75
CA LEU A 44 0.41 -4.84 -3.21
C LEU A 44 -0.64 -4.66 -4.32
N SER A 45 -0.74 -5.59 -5.27
CA SER A 45 -1.76 -5.54 -6.33
C SER A 45 -3.20 -5.53 -5.79
N ARG A 46 -3.48 -6.13 -4.63
CA ARG A 46 -4.81 -6.05 -4.01
C ARG A 46 -5.19 -4.63 -3.58
N PHE A 47 -4.21 -3.78 -3.28
CA PHE A 47 -4.50 -2.38 -2.96
C PHE A 47 -5.03 -1.60 -4.17
N GLU A 48 -4.90 -2.11 -5.40
CA GLU A 48 -5.43 -1.45 -6.62
C GLU A 48 -6.95 -1.46 -6.64
N ALA A 49 -7.57 -2.46 -5.99
CA ALA A 49 -9.01 -2.55 -5.82
C ALA A 49 -9.56 -1.62 -4.72
N ILE A 50 -8.68 -1.01 -3.92
CA ILE A 50 -9.07 -0.14 -2.80
C ILE A 50 -9.23 1.30 -3.29
N PRO A 51 -10.37 1.95 -3.05
CA PRO A 51 -10.56 3.36 -3.39
C PRO A 51 -9.53 4.28 -2.71
N ALA A 52 -9.13 5.35 -3.40
CA ALA A 52 -8.13 6.29 -2.89
C ALA A 52 -8.54 6.95 -1.55
N ASP A 53 -9.83 7.22 -1.34
CA ASP A 53 -10.34 7.77 -0.06
C ASP A 53 -10.12 6.79 1.10
N GLU A 54 -10.32 5.49 0.85
CA GLU A 54 -10.09 4.45 1.86
C GLU A 54 -8.59 4.24 2.11
N LEU A 55 -7.74 4.31 1.07
CA LEU A 55 -6.29 4.31 1.26
C LEU A 55 -5.86 5.52 2.10
N ALA A 56 -6.38 6.71 1.80
CA ALA A 56 -6.07 7.92 2.55
C ALA A 56 -6.51 7.83 4.01
N ALA A 57 -7.66 7.20 4.30
CA ALA A 57 -8.12 6.91 5.66
C ALA A 57 -7.16 5.97 6.42
N LEU A 58 -6.43 5.09 5.71
CA LEU A 58 -5.37 4.24 6.25
C LEU A 58 -4.01 4.95 6.31
N GLY A 59 -3.91 6.23 5.92
CA GLY A 59 -2.66 6.97 5.82
C GLY A 59 -1.80 6.57 4.61
N LEU A 60 -2.39 5.87 3.64
CA LEU A 60 -1.75 5.33 2.46
C LEU A 60 -2.17 6.08 1.20
N ARG A 61 -1.36 5.95 0.15
CA ARG A 61 -1.71 6.33 -1.22
C ARG A 61 -1.08 5.36 -2.21
N TRP A 62 -1.68 5.24 -3.38
CA TRP A 62 -0.93 4.73 -4.52
C TRP A 62 0.19 5.70 -4.87
N ASP A 63 1.34 5.17 -5.29
CA ASP A 63 2.40 5.98 -5.88
C ASP A 63 1.97 6.41 -7.30
N ASP A 64 0.90 7.20 -7.37
CA ASP A 64 0.77 8.13 -8.48
C ASP A 64 1.95 9.08 -8.29
N GLY A 65 2.90 9.08 -9.22
CA GLY A 65 4.23 9.73 -9.15
C GLY A 65 4.23 11.25 -8.99
N ARG A 66 3.28 11.78 -8.21
CA ARG A 66 3.23 13.12 -7.63
C ARG A 66 3.48 12.98 -6.13
N GLY A 67 4.58 12.33 -5.78
CA GLY A 67 5.27 12.74 -4.57
C GLY A 67 5.54 14.22 -4.73
N GLU A 68 5.15 15.00 -3.74
CA GLU A 68 5.47 16.40 -3.61
C GLU A 68 7.01 16.56 -3.70
N ASP A 69 7.56 16.68 -4.90
CA ASP A 69 8.64 17.61 -5.11
C ASP A 69 8.07 18.99 -4.78
N ASP A 70 8.20 19.34 -3.51
CA ASP A 70 8.51 20.69 -3.08
C ASP A 70 9.78 21.16 -3.83
N TRP A 71 9.67 21.35 -5.14
CA TRP A 71 10.44 22.35 -5.84
C TRP A 71 9.66 23.65 -5.72
N THR A 72 9.57 24.15 -4.48
CA THR A 72 9.26 25.55 -4.27
C THR A 72 10.42 26.34 -4.88
N SER A 73 10.29 26.70 -6.16
CA SER A 73 11.11 27.76 -6.73
C SER A 73 10.84 29.03 -5.93
N PRO A 74 11.90 29.76 -5.56
CA PRO A 74 11.88 31.15 -5.99
C PRO A 74 13.19 31.57 -6.67
N HIS A 75 13.00 32.15 -7.86
CA HIS A 75 13.77 33.19 -8.52
C HIS A 75 15.11 33.66 -7.90
N SER A 76 16.14 33.72 -8.75
CA SER A 76 16.86 34.96 -9.07
C SER A 76 17.39 34.92 -10.50
#